data_AF-A0A659SJ39-F1
#
_entry.id   AF-A0A659SJ39-F1
#
_cell.length_a   1.000
_cell.length_b   1.000
_cell.length_c   1.000
_cell.angle_alpha   90.00
_cell.angle_beta   90.00
_cell.angle_gamma   90.00
#
_symmetry.space_group_name_H-M   'P 1'
#
loop_
_entity.id
_entity.type
_entity.pdbx_description
1 polymer ?
#
loop_
_entity_poly.entity_id
_entity_poly.type
_entity_poly.pdbx_seq_one_letter_code
_entity_poly.pdbx_strand_id
1 'polypeptide(L)'
;MRIGIPKERLPNETRVAATPKTVEQLLKLGFSVAIESGAGQLASFDDKAFAQAGADIVDGNAIWQSEIILKVNAPEEDEIALLNPGTTLVSFIWPAQNPGLMEKLAERKVTVMAMDSVPRISRAQSLDALSSMANIAGYRAIV
;
A
#
# COMPACT_ATOMS: atom_id res chain seq x y z
N MET A 1 -11.95 11.76 3.35
CA MET A 1 -10.61 11.31 3.75
C MET A 1 -9.81 10.96 2.50
N ARG A 2 -8.50 11.23 2.48
CA ARG A 2 -7.63 10.91 1.33
C ARG A 2 -6.79 9.64 1.54
N ILE A 3 -6.79 8.76 0.55
CA ILE A 3 -5.91 7.58 0.46
C ILE A 3 -4.74 7.92 -0.46
N GLY A 4 -3.51 7.70 0.00
CA GLY A 4 -2.29 7.83 -0.78
C GLY A 4 -1.68 6.47 -1.12
N ILE A 5 -1.33 6.28 -2.39
CA ILE A 5 -0.61 5.11 -2.91
C ILE A 5 0.78 5.57 -3.38
N PRO A 6 1.81 5.52 -2.51
CA PRO A 6 3.17 5.84 -2.90
C PRO A 6 3.76 4.77 -3.82
N LYS A 7 4.81 5.15 -4.54
CA LYS A 7 5.64 4.23 -5.31
C LYS A 7 6.48 3.39 -4.36
N GLU A 8 6.59 2.09 -4.63
CA GLU A 8 7.47 1.21 -3.86
C GLU A 8 8.94 1.56 -4.14
N ARG A 9 9.72 1.72 -3.06
CA ARG A 9 11.15 2.07 -3.11
C ARG A 9 12.08 0.88 -2.98
N LEU A 10 11.56 -0.24 -2.44
CA LEU A 10 12.33 -1.47 -2.30
C LEU A 10 12.86 -1.93 -3.67
N PRO A 11 14.18 -2.18 -3.81
CA PRO A 11 14.75 -2.59 -5.09
C PRO A 11 14.06 -3.82 -5.67
N ASN A 12 13.78 -3.76 -6.98
CA ASN A 12 13.10 -4.81 -7.74
C ASN A 12 11.64 -5.10 -7.34
N GLU A 13 11.02 -4.29 -6.48
CA GLU A 13 9.58 -4.34 -6.31
C GLU A 13 8.89 -3.79 -7.56
N THR A 14 7.99 -4.58 -8.13
CA THR A 14 7.25 -4.21 -9.36
C THR A 14 5.76 -4.06 -9.11
N ARG A 15 5.27 -4.40 -7.92
CA ARG A 15 3.86 -4.30 -7.55
C ARG A 15 3.52 -2.88 -7.07
N VAL A 16 2.23 -2.58 -7.08
CA VAL A 16 1.65 -1.33 -6.56
C VAL A 16 0.42 -1.67 -5.72
N ALA A 17 0.17 -0.90 -4.66
CA ALA A 17 -0.89 -1.18 -3.69
C ALA A 17 -2.33 -0.96 -4.23
N ALA A 18 -2.47 -0.32 -5.39
CA ALA A 18 -3.76 -0.13 -6.05
C ALA A 18 -3.63 -0.28 -7.57
N THR A 19 -4.71 -0.71 -8.20
CA THR A 19 -4.91 -0.71 -9.65
C THR A 19 -5.98 0.32 -10.03
N PRO A 20 -6.08 0.75 -11.30
CA PRO A 20 -7.17 1.65 -11.73
C PRO A 20 -8.56 1.13 -11.32
N LYS A 21 -8.79 -0.19 -11.42
CA LYS A 21 -10.05 -0.81 -11.00
C LYS A 21 -10.31 -0.69 -9.50
N THR A 22 -9.30 -0.86 -8.65
CA THR A 22 -9.47 -0.70 -7.19
C THR A 22 -9.60 0.76 -6.80
N VAL A 23 -9.00 1.70 -7.55
CA VAL A 23 -9.24 3.14 -7.38
C VAL A 23 -10.73 3.45 -7.52
N GLU A 24 -11.39 2.99 -8.59
CA GLU A 24 -12.84 3.20 -8.76
C GLU A 24 -13.65 2.66 -7.57
N GLN A 25 -13.23 1.53 -6.99
CA GLN A 25 -13.89 0.93 -5.83
C GLN A 25 -13.69 1.79 -4.57
N LEU A 26 -12.49 2.33 -4.34
CA LEU A 26 -12.20 3.22 -3.23
C LEU A 26 -12.98 4.54 -3.34
N LEU A 27 -13.09 5.11 -4.54
CA LEU A 27 -13.90 6.30 -4.79
C LEU A 27 -15.38 6.06 -4.47
N LYS A 28 -15.93 4.89 -4.82
CA LYS A 28 -17.32 4.50 -4.50
C LYS A 28 -17.57 4.39 -2.99
N LEU A 29 -16.54 4.15 -2.18
CA LEU A 29 -16.63 4.17 -0.72
C LEU A 29 -16.55 5.59 -0.13
N GLY A 30 -16.37 6.63 -0.96
CA GLY A 30 -16.36 8.03 -0.56
C GLY A 30 -14.96 8.59 -0.22
N PHE A 31 -13.90 7.85 -0.51
CA PHE A 31 -12.53 8.37 -0.38
C PHE A 31 -12.13 9.19 -1.60
N SER A 32 -11.19 10.12 -1.43
CA SER A 32 -10.36 10.59 -2.55
C SER A 32 -9.08 9.75 -2.60
N VAL A 33 -8.55 9.52 -3.80
CA VAL A 33 -7.36 8.70 -4.01
C VAL A 33 -6.29 9.51 -4.72
N ALA A 34 -5.09 9.51 -4.15
CA ALA A 34 -3.89 10.05 -4.78
C ALA A 34 -2.91 8.91 -5.09
N ILE A 35 -2.26 8.99 -6.26
CA ILE A 35 -1.22 8.05 -6.71
C ILE A 35 0.07 8.84 -6.92
N GLU A 36 1.18 8.36 -6.38
CA GLU A 36 2.49 8.92 -6.70
C GLU A 36 2.84 8.66 -8.17
N SER A 37 3.31 9.67 -8.90
CA SER A 37 3.67 9.52 -10.32
C SER A 37 4.63 8.34 -10.54
N GLY A 38 4.28 7.48 -11.49
CA GLY A 38 5.06 6.30 -11.85
C GLY A 38 4.95 5.14 -10.86
N ALA A 39 4.08 5.20 -9.84
CA ALA A 39 3.91 4.11 -8.87
C ALA A 39 3.50 2.77 -9.50
N GLY A 40 2.66 2.81 -10.54
CA GLY A 40 2.16 1.62 -11.23
C GLY A 40 2.96 1.19 -12.47
N GLN A 41 4.02 1.92 -12.84
CA GLN A 41 4.67 1.73 -14.14
C GLN A 41 5.20 0.30 -14.34
N LEU A 42 5.83 -0.28 -13.31
CA LEU A 42 6.37 -1.65 -13.34
C LEU A 42 5.26 -2.72 -13.25
N ALA A 43 4.07 -2.33 -12.80
CA ALA A 43 2.87 -3.16 -12.80
C ALA A 43 2.03 -2.98 -14.08
N SER A 44 2.57 -2.30 -15.10
CA SER A 44 1.89 -1.99 -16.37
C SER A 44 0.66 -1.09 -16.24
N PHE A 45 0.65 -0.22 -15.23
CA PHE A 45 -0.36 0.84 -15.07
C PHE A 45 0.28 2.21 -15.18
N ASP A 46 0.02 2.90 -16.29
CA ASP A 46 0.49 4.28 -16.49
C ASP A 46 -0.35 5.27 -15.65
N ASP A 47 0.24 6.41 -15.31
CA ASP A 47 -0.43 7.49 -14.55
C ASP A 47 -1.75 7.94 -15.18
N LYS A 48 -1.82 7.94 -16.52
CA LYS A 48 -3.05 8.26 -17.26
C LYS A 48 -4.18 7.30 -16.94
N ALA A 49 -3.91 6.01 -16.73
CA ALA A 49 -4.92 5.03 -16.40
C ALA A 49 -5.50 5.28 -15.00
N PHE A 50 -4.65 5.67 -14.04
CA PHE A 50 -5.11 6.09 -12.71
C PHE A 50 -5.92 7.38 -12.74
N ALA A 51 -5.47 8.37 -13.51
CA ALA A 51 -6.22 9.62 -13.70
C ALA A 51 -7.59 9.37 -14.34
N GLN A 52 -7.68 8.47 -15.33
CA GLN A 52 -8.95 8.06 -15.94
C GLN A 52 -9.87 7.33 -14.96
N ALA A 53 -9.31 6.58 -14.00
CA ALA A 53 -10.07 5.97 -12.91
C ALA A 53 -10.50 6.97 -11.83
N GLY A 54 -10.09 8.25 -11.93
CA GLY A 54 -10.49 9.34 -11.04
C GLY A 54 -9.55 9.59 -9.86
N ALA A 55 -8.32 9.07 -9.89
CA ALA A 55 -7.31 9.44 -8.89
C ALA A 55 -6.54 10.71 -9.27
N ASP A 56 -6.09 11.44 -8.26
CA ASP A 56 -5.15 12.55 -8.41
C ASP A 56 -3.73 12.01 -8.55
N ILE A 57 -2.99 12.46 -9.56
CA ILE A 57 -1.56 12.15 -9.69
C ILE A 57 -0.75 13.21 -8.94
N VAL A 58 0.15 12.77 -8.07
CA VAL A 58 0.98 13.67 -7.25
C VAL A 58 2.45 13.30 -7.36
N ASP A 59 3.32 14.31 -7.24
CA ASP A 59 4.77 14.11 -7.31
C ASP A 59 5.42 14.07 -5.93
N GLY A 60 6.45 13.23 -5.81
CA GLY A 60 7.35 13.17 -4.67
C GLY A 60 6.62 12.93 -3.35
N ASN A 61 7.08 13.61 -2.29
CA ASN A 61 6.65 13.29 -0.93
C ASN A 61 5.26 13.85 -0.56
N ALA A 62 4.56 14.55 -1.47
CA ALA A 62 3.22 15.07 -1.22
C ALA A 62 2.19 13.95 -0.96
N ILE A 63 2.45 12.74 -1.49
CA ILE A 63 1.61 11.56 -1.30
C ILE A 63 1.45 11.17 0.18
N TRP A 64 2.50 11.36 0.99
CA TRP A 64 2.55 11.02 2.42
C TRP A 64 1.70 11.94 3.29
N GLN A 65 1.18 13.04 2.74
CA GLN A 65 0.22 13.92 3.41
C GLN A 65 -1.21 13.38 3.36
N SER A 66 -1.38 12.05 3.26
CA SER A 66 -2.67 11.37 3.19
C SER A 66 -3.03 10.78 4.54
N GLU A 67 -4.33 10.73 4.85
CA GLU A 67 -4.84 10.17 6.10
C GLU A 67 -4.70 8.65 6.14
N ILE A 68 -4.74 8.01 4.97
CA ILE A 68 -4.50 6.58 4.80
C ILE A 68 -3.39 6.40 3.77
N ILE A 69 -2.40 5.56 4.08
CA ILE A 69 -1.34 5.15 3.16
C ILE A 69 -1.47 3.66 2.93
N LEU A 70 -1.65 3.26 1.66
CA LEU A 70 -1.63 1.85 1.26
C LEU A 70 -0.31 1.57 0.54
N LYS A 71 0.46 0.61 1.05
CA LYS A 71 1.72 0.15 0.47
C LYS A 71 1.72 -1.37 0.32
N VAL A 72 2.64 -1.86 -0.50
CA VAL A 72 2.89 -3.29 -0.61
C VAL A 72 3.81 -3.70 0.54
N ASN A 73 5.02 -3.15 0.60
CA ASN A 73 5.99 -3.44 1.64
C ASN A 73 5.93 -2.44 2.79
N ALA A 74 6.56 -2.80 3.91
CA ALA A 74 6.77 -1.86 5.01
C ALA A 74 7.51 -0.61 4.51
N PRO A 75 7.25 0.57 5.10
CA PRO A 75 7.98 1.78 4.75
C PRO A 75 9.46 1.67 5.14
N GLU A 76 10.34 2.18 4.28
CA GLU A 76 11.76 2.36 4.55
C GLU A 76 11.99 3.47 5.59
N GLU A 77 13.22 3.59 6.13
CA GLU A 77 13.50 4.52 7.24
C GLU A 77 13.22 5.99 6.88
N ASP A 78 13.53 6.39 5.65
CA ASP A 78 13.26 7.72 5.12
C ASP A 78 11.75 7.94 4.88
N GLU A 79 11.01 6.90 4.51
CA GLU A 79 9.56 6.92 4.35
C GLU A 79 8.82 7.05 5.69
N ILE A 80 9.28 6.37 6.74
CA ILE A 80 8.70 6.49 8.09
C ILE A 80 8.73 7.95 8.57
N ALA A 81 9.79 8.69 8.23
CA ALA A 81 9.94 10.09 8.59
C ALA A 81 8.92 11.01 7.91
N LEU A 82 8.26 10.56 6.84
CA LEU A 82 7.26 11.32 6.09
C LEU A 82 5.82 11.07 6.60
N LEU A 83 5.60 10.03 7.41
CA LEU A 83 4.29 9.72 7.96
C LEU A 83 3.84 10.76 8.99
N ASN A 84 2.64 11.31 8.81
CA ASN A 84 2.04 12.23 9.77
C ASN A 84 1.43 11.48 10.96
N PRO A 85 1.45 12.07 12.17
CA PRO A 85 0.69 11.57 13.29
C PRO A 85 -0.79 11.41 12.94
N GLY A 86 -1.39 10.27 13.32
CA GLY A 86 -2.79 9.93 13.02
C GLY A 86 -3.03 9.28 11.66
N THR A 87 -2.02 9.21 10.77
CA THR A 87 -2.13 8.45 9.52
C THR A 87 -2.37 6.97 9.79
N THR A 88 -3.24 6.33 9.00
CA THR A 88 -3.41 4.88 8.97
C THR A 88 -2.54 4.27 7.87
N LEU A 89 -1.58 3.45 8.23
CA LEU A 89 -0.73 2.70 7.31
C LEU A 89 -1.26 1.27 7.14
N VAL A 90 -1.43 0.82 5.89
CA VAL A 90 -1.77 -0.57 5.55
C VAL A 90 -0.70 -1.11 4.61
N SER A 91 0.01 -2.16 5.04
CA SER A 91 1.06 -2.83 4.25
C SER A 91 1.43 -4.18 4.88
N PHE A 92 2.36 -4.93 4.27
CA PHE A 92 3.06 -5.99 4.99
C PHE A 92 4.07 -5.39 5.98
N ILE A 93 4.07 -5.88 7.22
CA ILE A 93 4.88 -5.35 8.34
C ILE A 93 5.73 -6.43 8.99
N TRP A 94 5.22 -7.66 9.10
CA TRP A 94 5.91 -8.77 9.78
C TRP A 94 6.35 -8.39 11.21
N PRO A 95 5.40 -8.02 12.10
CA PRO A 95 5.70 -7.32 13.35
C PRO A 95 6.58 -8.13 14.30
N ALA A 96 6.41 -9.46 14.32
CA ALA A 96 7.22 -10.34 15.17
C ALA A 96 8.70 -10.39 14.75
N GLN A 97 9.00 -10.12 13.48
CA GLN A 97 10.35 -10.12 12.93
C GLN A 97 11.00 -8.73 12.96
N ASN A 98 10.21 -7.67 13.09
CA ASN A 98 10.66 -6.28 12.94
C ASN A 98 10.30 -5.41 14.17
N PRO A 99 10.79 -5.72 15.38
CA PRO A 99 10.48 -4.94 16.57
C PRO A 99 10.92 -3.47 16.45
N GLY A 100 12.10 -3.20 15.87
CA GLY A 100 12.58 -1.82 15.67
C GLY A 100 11.73 -1.00 14.70
N LEU A 101 11.12 -1.63 13.68
CA LEU A 101 10.14 -0.96 12.81
C LEU A 101 8.88 -0.58 13.60
N MET A 102 8.39 -1.48 14.45
CA MET A 102 7.21 -1.24 15.28
C MET A 102 7.43 -0.08 16.26
N GLU A 103 8.62 -0.01 16.88
CA GLU A 103 9.00 1.11 17.75
C GLU A 103 8.98 2.44 16.98
N LYS A 104 9.64 2.52 15.82
CA LYS A 104 9.67 3.72 14.98
C LYS A 104 8.27 4.14 14.53
N LEU A 105 7.42 3.20 14.10
CA LEU A 105 6.04 3.51 13.71
C LEU A 105 5.20 4.00 14.90
N ALA A 106 5.40 3.41 16.09
CA ALA A 106 4.74 3.86 17.31
C ALA A 106 5.15 5.30 17.68
N GLU A 107 6.43 5.66 17.56
CA GLU A 107 6.93 7.02 17.78
C GLU A 107 6.28 8.05 16.85
N ARG A 108 5.97 7.66 15.60
CA ARG A 108 5.24 8.49 14.64
C ARG A 108 3.75 8.66 14.98
N LYS A 109 3.22 7.93 15.96
CA LYS A 109 1.80 7.94 16.37
C LYS A 109 0.85 7.64 15.21
N VAL A 110 1.22 6.67 14.37
CA VAL A 110 0.37 6.16 13.29
C VAL A 110 -0.43 4.94 13.75
N THR A 111 -1.56 4.69 13.10
CA THR A 111 -2.28 3.41 13.21
C THR A 111 -1.77 2.48 12.12
N VAL A 112 -1.39 1.26 12.46
CA VAL A 112 -0.81 0.31 11.49
C VAL A 112 -1.70 -0.93 11.38
N MET A 113 -2.07 -1.30 10.15
CA MET A 113 -2.76 -2.56 9.83
C MET A 113 -1.82 -3.44 9.01
N ALA A 114 -1.30 -4.50 9.62
CA ALA A 114 -0.38 -5.45 8.99
C ALA A 114 -1.15 -6.51 8.19
N MET A 115 -0.95 -6.56 6.88
CA MET A 115 -1.64 -7.50 5.98
C MET A 115 -1.21 -8.97 6.20
N ASP A 116 0.01 -9.20 6.72
CA ASP A 116 0.48 -10.52 7.16
C ASP A 116 -0.20 -11.01 8.45
N SER A 117 -0.93 -10.14 9.16
CA SER A 117 -1.59 -10.45 10.44
C SER A 117 -3.11 -10.64 10.30
N VAL A 118 -3.64 -10.72 9.08
CA VAL A 118 -5.07 -11.02 8.84
C VAL A 118 -5.38 -12.44 9.35
N PRO A 119 -6.38 -12.63 10.23
CA PRO A 119 -6.74 -13.96 10.74
C PRO A 119 -7.21 -14.89 9.62
N ARG A 120 -6.67 -16.10 9.55
CA ARG A 120 -7.03 -17.11 8.55
C ARG A 120 -8.32 -17.85 8.93
N ILE A 121 -9.44 -17.15 8.79
CA ILE A 121 -10.80 -17.64 9.05
C ILE A 121 -11.71 -17.30 7.87
N SER A 122 -12.78 -18.08 7.65
CA SER A 122 -13.61 -17.97 6.44
C SER A 122 -14.12 -16.56 6.14
N ARG A 123 -14.50 -15.79 7.18
CA ARG A 123 -15.00 -14.41 7.02
C ARG A 123 -13.96 -13.40 6.53
N ALA A 124 -12.67 -13.70 6.68
CA ALA A 124 -11.55 -12.81 6.34
C ALA A 124 -10.78 -13.27 5.10
N GLN A 125 -11.24 -14.34 4.43
CA GLN A 125 -10.53 -14.95 3.31
C GLN A 125 -10.28 -13.99 2.15
N SER A 126 -11.22 -13.07 1.88
CA SER A 126 -11.06 -12.04 0.84
C SER A 126 -9.99 -11.00 1.15
N LEU A 127 -9.53 -10.92 2.40
CA LEU A 127 -8.48 -10.01 2.86
C LEU A 127 -7.11 -10.71 3.01
N ASP A 128 -7.04 -12.04 2.83
CA ASP A 128 -5.80 -12.80 2.98
C ASP A 128 -4.84 -12.54 1.81
N ALA A 129 -4.00 -11.53 1.99
CA ALA A 129 -2.97 -11.14 1.03
C ALA A 129 -1.90 -12.24 0.87
N LEU A 130 -1.61 -13.03 1.92
CA LEU A 130 -0.62 -14.11 1.85
C LEU A 130 -1.10 -15.24 0.93
N SER A 131 -2.36 -15.65 1.05
CA SER A 131 -2.96 -16.65 0.15
C SER A 131 -3.00 -16.17 -1.30
N SER A 132 -3.34 -14.90 -1.52
CA SER A 132 -3.32 -14.30 -2.86
C SER A 132 -1.92 -14.31 -3.49
N MET A 133 -0.90 -13.90 -2.74
CA MET A 133 0.49 -13.90 -3.25
C MET A 133 1.05 -15.32 -3.43
N ALA A 134 0.72 -16.25 -2.53
CA ALA A 134 1.14 -17.64 -2.63
C ALA A 134 0.56 -18.32 -3.89
N ASN A 135 -0.67 -18.00 -4.27
CA ASN A 135 -1.28 -18.50 -5.49
C ASN A 135 -0.50 -18.06 -6.75
N ILE A 136 -0.18 -16.77 -6.84
CA ILE A 136 0.64 -16.21 -7.94
C ILE A 136 2.04 -16.84 -7.95
N ALA A 137 2.66 -16.99 -6.79
CA ALA A 137 3.98 -17.61 -6.67
C ALA A 137 3.97 -19.08 -7.12
N GLY A 138 2.94 -19.86 -6.76
CA GLY A 138 2.80 -21.24 -7.18
C GLY A 138 2.68 -21.40 -8.70
N TYR A 139 1.93 -20.52 -9.36
CA TYR A 139 1.87 -20.46 -10.82
C TYR A 139 3.23 -20.07 -11.42
N ARG A 140 3.85 -19.01 -10.90
CA ARG A 140 5.12 -18.48 -11.44
C ARG A 140 6.32 -19.40 -11.19
N ALA A 141 6.26 -20.29 -10.19
CA ALA A 141 7.30 -21.29 -9.98
C ALA A 141 7.39 -22.34 -11.10
N ILE A 142 6.29 -22.54 -11.83
CA ILE A 142 6.22 -23.50 -12.94
C ILE A 142 6.56 -22.86 -14.29
N VAL A 143 6.22 -21.58 -14.48
CA VAL A 143 6.44 -20.83 -15.73
C VAL A 143 7.77 -20.09 -15.71
#